data_AF-A0AAW7YL59-F1
#
_entry.id   AF-A0AAW7YL59-F1
#
_cell.length_a   1.000
_cell.length_b   1.000
_cell.length_c   1.000
_cell.angle_alpha   90.00
_cell.angle_beta   90.00
_cell.angle_gamma   90.00
#
_symmetry.space_group_name_H-M   'P 1'
#
loop_
_entity.id
_entity.type
_entity.pdbx_description
1 polymer ?
#
loop_
_entity_poly.entity_id
_entity_poly.type
_entity_poly.pdbx_seq_one_letter_code
_entity_poly.pdbx_strand_id
1 'polypeptide(L)'
;MNALLKGETLYSDGWTVDYPWIRTLFQAGREDITFRVSALEMVLKEEDFLSWDKTKAMVREKIGAGRHRASWDARVIQETFLELQSQKKKVGFAPTENTFVD
;
A
#
# COMPACT_ATOMS: atom_id res chain seq x y z
N MET A 1 11.74 6.07 14.04
CA MET A 1 10.87 6.31 12.88
C MET A 1 11.43 7.37 11.94
N ASN A 2 11.79 8.56 12.43
CA ASN A 2 12.47 9.60 11.65
C ASN A 2 13.69 9.07 10.85
N ALA A 3 14.58 8.32 11.50
CA ALA A 3 15.75 7.75 10.83
C ALA A 3 15.41 6.78 9.68
N LEU A 4 14.28 6.07 9.76
CA LEU A 4 13.87 5.09 8.75
C LEU A 4 13.13 5.71 7.56
N LEU A 5 12.45 6.84 7.78
CA LEU A 5 11.54 7.45 6.80
C LEU A 5 12.00 8.83 6.33
N LYS A 6 13.21 9.26 6.68
CA LYS A 6 13.69 10.63 6.43
C LYS A 6 13.55 11.00 4.95
N GLY A 7 12.76 12.05 4.66
CA GLY A 7 12.48 12.54 3.31
C GLY A 7 11.41 11.77 2.53
N GLU A 8 10.99 10.61 3.04
CA GLU A 8 10.03 9.72 2.42
C GLU A 8 8.57 10.10 2.73
N THR A 9 7.63 9.44 2.04
CA THR A 9 6.20 9.54 2.32
C THR A 9 5.66 8.20 2.78
N LEU A 10 5.15 8.16 4.01
CA LEU A 10 4.40 7.04 4.56
C LEU A 10 2.96 7.11 4.07
N TYR A 11 2.51 6.08 3.37
CA TYR A 11 1.11 5.95 2.93
C TYR A 11 0.33 5.07 3.90
N SER A 12 -0.85 5.52 4.32
CA SER A 12 -1.74 4.80 5.25
C SER A 12 -3.17 4.74 4.71
N ASP A 13 -3.84 3.58 4.87
CA ASP A 13 -5.28 3.42 4.58
C ASP A 13 -6.19 3.97 5.71
N GLY A 14 -5.59 4.40 6.82
CA GLY A 14 -6.25 5.05 7.96
C GLY A 14 -5.70 6.45 8.24
N TRP A 15 -5.21 7.16 7.22
CA TRP A 15 -4.47 8.42 7.35
C TRP A 15 -5.11 9.46 8.27
N THR A 16 -6.44 9.62 8.23
CA THR A 16 -7.18 10.60 9.05
C THR A 16 -7.06 10.35 10.55
N VAL A 17 -6.82 9.10 10.96
CA VAL A 17 -6.59 8.70 12.34
C VAL A 17 -5.09 8.66 12.64
N ASP A 18 -4.30 8.06 11.75
CA ASP A 18 -2.87 7.86 11.96
C ASP A 18 -2.09 9.16 12.04
N TYR A 19 -2.39 10.14 11.16
CA TYR A 19 -1.62 11.38 11.11
C TYR A 19 -1.74 12.22 12.41
N PRO A 20 -2.93 12.45 12.98
CA PRO A 20 -3.06 13.10 14.29
C PRO A 20 -2.30 12.38 15.40
N TRP A 21 -2.34 11.04 15.44
CA TRP A 21 -1.61 10.25 16.43
C TRP A 21 -0.09 10.38 16.27
N ILE A 22 0.42 10.29 15.04
CA ILE A 22 1.84 10.49 14.75
C ILE A 22 2.27 11.90 15.17
N ARG A 23 1.50 12.94 14.81
CA ARG A 23 1.80 14.31 15.21
C ARG A 23 1.89 14.48 16.72
N THR A 24 0.94 13.89 17.45
CA THR A 24 0.91 13.92 18.91
C THR A 24 2.12 13.19 19.50
N LEU A 25 2.51 12.04 18.94
CA LEU A 25 3.68 11.28 19.37
C LEU A 25 4.98 12.08 19.25
N PHE A 26 5.21 12.74 18.10
CA PHE A 26 6.40 13.56 17.88
C PHE A 26 6.42 14.83 18.73
N GLN A 27 5.26 15.46 18.89
CA GLN A 27 5.13 16.60 19.80
C GLN A 27 5.48 16.21 21.24
N ALA A 28 5.00 15.05 21.72
CA ALA A 28 5.33 14.54 23.04
C ALA A 28 6.83 14.20 23.18
N GLY A 29 7.45 13.71 22.10
CA GLY A 29 8.88 13.44 22.02
C GLY A 29 9.77 14.68 21.84
N ARG A 30 9.19 15.87 21.61
CA ARG A 30 9.90 17.12 21.25
C ARG A 30 10.82 16.96 20.03
N GLU A 31 10.43 16.12 19.08
CA GLU A 31 11.11 15.94 17.81
C GLU A 31 10.23 16.44 16.67
N ASP A 32 10.85 17.04 15.65
CA ASP A 32 10.15 17.35 14.40
C ASP A 32 10.00 16.10 13.54
N ILE A 33 8.87 15.99 12.83
CA ILE A 33 8.64 14.91 11.86
C ILE A 33 9.50 15.18 10.62
N THR A 34 10.38 14.24 10.25
CA THR A 34 11.28 14.39 9.09
C THR A 34 10.79 13.69 7.82
N PHE A 35 9.51 13.33 7.77
CA PHE A 35 8.87 12.56 6.71
C PHE A 35 7.43 13.03 6.53
N ARG A 36 6.78 12.63 5.43
CA ARG A 36 5.37 12.97 5.15
C ARG A 36 4.48 11.77 5.46
N VAL A 37 3.22 12.04 5.82
CA VAL A 37 2.18 11.01 5.90
C VAL A 37 1.06 11.40 4.95
N SER A 38 0.65 10.47 4.09
CA SER A 38 -0.40 10.68 3.09
C SER A 38 -1.41 9.54 3.10
N ALA A 39 -2.63 9.84 2.65
CA ALA A 39 -3.65 8.84 2.36
C ALA A 39 -3.16 7.90 1.25
N LEU A 40 -3.38 6.59 1.41
CA LEU A 40 -2.99 5.56 0.46
C LEU A 40 -3.63 5.77 -0.91
N GLU A 41 -4.85 6.30 -0.92
CA GLU A 41 -5.65 6.65 -2.09
C GLU A 41 -4.89 7.59 -3.05
N MET A 42 -3.94 8.37 -2.54
CA MET A 42 -3.12 9.28 -3.35
C MET A 42 -2.15 8.56 -4.31
N VAL A 43 -1.89 7.27 -4.10
CA VAL A 43 -1.03 6.45 -4.98
C VAL A 43 -1.78 5.34 -5.69
N LEU A 44 -3.10 5.28 -5.53
CA LEU A 44 -3.97 4.35 -6.23
C LEU A 44 -4.60 5.04 -7.44
N LYS A 45 -4.70 4.31 -8.56
CA LYS A 45 -5.47 4.73 -9.74
C LYS A 45 -6.91 4.22 -9.65
N GLU A 46 -7.81 4.76 -10.44
CA GLU A 46 -9.22 4.31 -10.50
C GLU A 46 -9.37 2.79 -10.71
N GLU A 47 -8.58 2.24 -11.63
CA GLU A 47 -8.48 0.79 -11.88
C GLU A 47 -8.02 -0.03 -10.67
N ASP A 48 -7.21 0.55 -9.78
CA ASP A 48 -6.76 -0.11 -8.55
C ASP A 48 -7.92 -0.25 -7.57
N PHE A 49 -8.73 0.80 -7.42
CA PHE A 49 -9.88 0.78 -6.51
C PHE A 49 -10.87 -0.33 -6.86
N LEU A 50 -11.15 -0.52 -8.16
CA LEU A 50 -12.04 -1.59 -8.63
C LEU A 50 -11.53 -2.99 -8.28
N SER A 51 -10.22 -3.18 -8.24
CA SER A 51 -9.58 -4.47 -7.97
C SER A 51 -9.13 -4.64 -6.52
N TRP A 52 -9.21 -3.58 -5.70
CA TRP A 52 -8.61 -3.51 -4.38
C TRP A 52 -9.20 -4.55 -3.43
N ASP A 53 -10.52 -4.55 -3.24
CA ASP A 53 -11.17 -5.42 -2.26
C ASP A 53 -10.96 -6.90 -2.57
N LYS A 54 -11.08 -7.26 -3.86
CA LYS A 54 -10.82 -8.62 -4.34
C LYS A 54 -9.37 -9.03 -4.07
N THR A 55 -8.42 -8.14 -4.36
CA THR A 55 -6.99 -8.42 -4.15
C THR A 55 -6.65 -8.50 -2.66
N LYS A 56 -7.21 -7.62 -1.84
CA LYS A 56 -7.03 -7.61 -0.38
C LYS A 56 -7.56 -8.91 0.25
N ALA A 57 -8.72 -9.40 -0.20
CA ALA A 57 -9.26 -10.68 0.25
C ALA A 57 -8.32 -11.85 -0.09
N MET A 58 -7.87 -11.94 -1.34
CA MET A 58 -6.90 -12.95 -1.79
C MET A 58 -5.59 -12.89 -0.98
N VAL A 59 -5.05 -11.70 -0.74
CA VAL A 59 -3.83 -11.49 0.04
C VAL A 59 -4.04 -11.92 1.51
N ARG A 60 -5.18 -11.61 2.11
CA ARG A 60 -5.52 -12.06 3.48
C ARG A 60 -5.57 -13.58 3.57
N GLU A 61 -6.17 -14.26 2.60
CA GLU A 61 -6.19 -15.72 2.53
C GLU A 61 -4.78 -16.30 2.38
N LYS A 62 -3.95 -15.71 1.51
CA LYS A 62 -2.57 -16.14 1.25
C LYS A 62 -1.65 -15.97 2.46
N ILE A 63 -1.76 -14.85 3.17
CA ILE A 63 -0.95 -14.57 4.37
C ILE A 63 -1.45 -15.39 5.57
N GLY A 64 -2.70 -15.85 5.53
CA GLY A 64 -3.34 -16.63 6.58
C GLY A 64 -3.81 -15.80 7.77
N ALA A 65 -4.59 -16.41 8.65
CA ALA A 65 -5.11 -15.76 9.84
C ALA A 65 -3.97 -15.49 10.85
N GLY A 66 -3.65 -14.22 11.07
CA GLY A 66 -2.78 -13.76 12.15
C GLY A 66 -3.58 -13.05 13.23
N ARG A 67 -2.94 -12.77 14.38
CA ARG A 67 -3.53 -11.90 15.39
C ARG A 67 -3.72 -10.49 14.81
N HIS A 68 -4.93 -9.93 14.92
CA HIS A 68 -5.24 -8.57 14.47
C HIS A 68 -4.34 -7.53 15.17
N ARG A 69 -3.27 -7.15 14.49
CA ARG A 69 -2.25 -6.21 14.96
C ARG A 69 -2.04 -5.20 13.86
N ALA A 70 -1.84 -3.94 14.21
CA ALA A 70 -1.55 -2.88 13.23
C ALA A 70 -0.41 -3.25 12.26
N SER A 71 0.61 -3.98 12.74
CA SER A 71 1.71 -4.48 11.88
C SER A 71 1.25 -5.53 10.86
N TRP A 72 0.27 -6.37 11.22
CA TRP A 72 -0.32 -7.36 10.32
C TRP A 72 -1.22 -6.66 9.29
N ASP A 73 -2.03 -5.70 9.73
CA ASP A 73 -2.86 -4.90 8.83
C ASP A 73 -1.99 -4.12 7.82
N ALA A 74 -0.92 -3.46 8.29
CA ALA A 74 0.05 -2.77 7.45
C ALA A 74 0.68 -3.71 6.41
N ARG A 75 1.03 -4.94 6.80
CA ARG A 75 1.56 -5.94 5.86
C ARG A 75 0.53 -6.32 4.81
N VAL A 76 -0.72 -6.59 5.20
CA VAL A 76 -1.79 -6.92 4.24
C VAL A 76 -1.98 -5.79 3.24
N ILE A 77 -1.99 -4.53 3.69
CA ILE A 77 -2.13 -3.36 2.82
C ILE A 77 -0.96 -3.27 1.83
N GLN A 78 0.27 -3.42 2.31
CA GLN A 78 1.46 -3.37 1.48
C GLN A 78 1.46 -4.47 0.42
N GLU A 79 1.16 -5.71 0.80
CA GLU A 79 1.12 -6.87 -0.10
C GLU A 79 -0.03 -6.75 -1.11
N THR A 80 -1.17 -6.17 -0.70
CA THR A 80 -2.29 -5.85 -1.62
C THR A 80 -1.85 -4.87 -2.70
N PHE A 81 -1.18 -3.79 -2.31
CA PHE A 81 -0.65 -2.80 -3.25
C PHE A 81 0.36 -3.44 -4.23
N LEU A 82 1.31 -4.22 -3.72
CA LEU A 82 2.32 -4.88 -4.56
C LEU A 82 1.70 -5.88 -5.55
N GLU A 83 0.70 -6.66 -5.11
CA GLU A 83 0.00 -7.61 -5.97
C GLU A 83 -0.78 -6.90 -7.08
N LEU A 84 -1.46 -5.78 -6.79
CA LEU A 84 -2.09 -4.94 -7.82
C LEU A 84 -1.09 -4.44 -8.86
N GLN A 85 0.06 -3.90 -8.42
CA GLN A 85 1.09 -3.44 -9.35
C GLN A 85 1.68 -4.60 -10.17
N SER A 86 1.80 -5.79 -9.59
CA SER A 86 2.26 -7.00 -10.29
C SER A 86 1.28 -7.45 -11.37
N GLN A 87 -0.03 -7.44 -11.08
CA GLN A 87 -1.07 -7.80 -12.03
C GLN A 87 -1.07 -6.87 -13.24
N LYS A 88 -0.91 -5.55 -13.03
CA LYS A 88 -0.78 -4.57 -14.11
C LYS A 88 0.40 -4.85 -15.02
N LYS A 89 1.55 -5.22 -14.46
CA LYS A 89 2.75 -5.58 -15.24
C LYS A 89 2.54 -6.81 -16.12
N LYS A 90 1.76 -7.81 -15.64
CA LYS A 90 1.45 -9.03 -16.42
C LYS A 90 0.51 -8.74 -17.60
N VAL A 91 -0.44 -7.81 -17.44
CA VAL A 91 -1.36 -7.42 -18.52
C VAL A 91 -0.64 -6.62 -19.62
N GLY A 92 0.43 -5.88 -19.28
CA GLY A 92 1.23 -5.11 -20.22
C GLY A 92 2.20 -5.91 -21.11
N PHE A 93 2.24 -7.24 -21.03
CA PHE A 93 3.11 -8.10 -21.83
C PHE A 93 2.37 -9.34 -22.34
N ALA A 94 1.38 -9.15 -23.20
CA ALA A 94 0.98 -10.20 -24.13
C ALA A 94 1.78 -9.97 -25.43
N PRO A 95 2.68 -10.88 -25.84
CA PRO A 95 3.22 -10.83 -27.19
C PRO A 95 2.02 -11.07 -28.12
N THR A 96 1.71 -10.11 -28.97
CA THR A 96 0.78 -10.34 -30.08
C THR A 96 1.35 -11.47 -30.92
N GLU A 97 0.72 -12.64 -30.84
CA GLU A 97 0.95 -13.72 -31.80
C GLU A 97 0.63 -13.15 -33.18
N ASN A 98 1.69 -12.91 -33.95
CA ASN A 98 1.58 -12.70 -35.38
C ASN A 98 1.25 -14.06 -36.00
N THR A 99 -0.04 -14.36 -36.09
CA THR A 99 -0.58 -15.30 -37.07
C THR A 99 -0.41 -14.66 -38.44
N PHE A 100 0.76 -14.84 -39.04
CA PHE A 100 0.90 -14.76 -40.49
C PHE A 100 0.64 -16.16 -41.05
N VAL A 101 -0.57 -16.32 -41.57
CA VAL A 101 -0.86 -17.28 -42.62
C VAL A 101 -0.25 -16.70 -43.90
N ASP A 102 0.73 -17.41 -44.46
CA ASP A 102 0.90 -17.68 -45.89
C ASP A 102 2.00 -18.74 -46.09
#